data_AF-A0A8J4RSP7-F1
#
_entry.id   AF-A0A8J4RSP7-F1
#
_cell.length_a   1.000
_cell.length_b   1.000
_cell.length_c   1.000
_cell.angle_alpha   90.00
_cell.angle_beta   90.00
_cell.angle_gamma   90.00
#
_symmetry.space_group_name_H-M   'P 1'
#
loop_
_entity.id
_entity.type
_entity.pdbx_description
1 polymer ?
#
loop_
_entity_poly.entity_id
_entity_poly.type
_entity_poly.pdbx_seq_one_letter_code
_entity_poly.pdbx_strand_id
1 'polypeptide(L)'
;MNFKSARAVYEELGKYGDLENQVLCRERVEELEPSIRYCLHKIGESNLQASELLQIGEMEGPALDLFKAKLEAVMAEARSQQSASMTEFHWLGHRFPISNAKTRVAIMKAQELEKDLHGPAADSLPAEKRLAIFDKIFTAYHEARSCIRSDLVSAGNAENVKDDLNGLDKAVRIKNH
;
A
#
# COMPACT_ATOMS: atom_id res chain seq x y z
N MET A 1 5.38 -21.67 23.69
CA MET A 1 5.26 -20.30 23.14
C MET A 1 5.67 -20.34 21.69
N ASN A 2 4.81 -19.91 20.76
CA ASN A 2 5.07 -20.02 19.33
C ASN A 2 5.97 -18.86 18.85
N PHE A 3 7.28 -18.97 19.05
CA PHE A 3 8.26 -17.97 18.58
C PHE A 3 8.16 -17.72 17.06
N LYS A 4 7.84 -18.76 16.28
CA LYS A 4 7.57 -18.61 14.84
C LYS A 4 6.34 -17.75 14.55
N SER A 5 5.30 -17.81 15.39
CA SER A 5 4.12 -16.96 15.23
C SER A 5 4.41 -15.50 15.56
N ALA A 6 5.17 -15.25 16.63
CA ALA A 6 5.64 -13.90 16.92
C ALA A 6 6.48 -13.36 15.75
N ARG A 7 7.42 -14.16 15.22
CA ARG A 7 8.25 -13.78 14.06
C ARG A 7 7.39 -13.36 12.86
N ALA A 8 6.42 -14.18 12.47
CA ALA A 8 5.53 -13.88 11.33
C ALA A 8 4.70 -12.60 11.55
N VAL A 9 4.22 -12.35 12.77
CA VAL A 9 3.47 -11.12 13.07
C VAL A 9 4.37 -9.89 12.96
N TYR A 10 5.59 -9.93 13.51
CA TYR A 10 6.55 -8.81 13.37
C TYR A 10 6.98 -8.59 11.91
N GLU A 11 7.18 -9.66 11.14
CA GLU A 11 7.43 -9.56 9.70
C GLU A 11 6.27 -8.90 8.95
N GLU A 12 5.01 -9.25 9.27
CA GLU A 12 3.86 -8.59 8.66
C GLU A 12 3.74 -7.12 9.09
N LEU A 13 3.86 -6.82 10.38
CA LEU A 13 3.79 -5.45 10.88
C LEU A 13 4.87 -4.54 10.26
N GLY A 14 6.08 -5.05 10.09
CA GLY A 14 7.19 -4.31 9.49
C GLY A 14 7.00 -3.93 8.02
N LYS A 15 6.02 -4.51 7.32
CA LYS A 15 5.69 -4.13 5.92
C LYS A 15 4.85 -2.86 5.82
N TYR A 16 4.12 -2.50 6.87
CA TYR A 16 3.12 -1.43 6.83
C TYR A 16 3.43 -0.26 7.77
N GLY A 17 4.45 -0.39 8.63
CA GLY A 17 4.93 0.68 9.50
C GLY A 17 5.82 1.70 8.78
N ASP A 18 6.07 2.83 9.45
CA ASP A 18 7.12 3.78 9.07
C ASP A 18 8.53 3.18 9.26
N LEU A 19 9.57 3.94 8.90
CA LEU A 19 10.96 3.47 8.97
C LEU A 19 11.37 3.04 10.38
N GLU A 20 10.90 3.74 11.41
CA GLU A 20 11.20 3.43 12.82
C GLU A 20 10.53 2.11 13.24
N ASN A 21 9.26 1.93 12.91
CA ASN A 21 8.53 0.69 13.15
C ASN A 21 9.11 -0.49 12.37
N GLN A 22 9.58 -0.28 11.14
CA GLN A 22 10.22 -1.31 10.33
C GLN A 22 11.52 -1.79 10.97
N VAL A 23 12.35 -0.86 11.48
CA VAL A 23 13.59 -1.20 12.20
C VAL A 23 13.28 -1.98 13.46
N LEU A 24 12.34 -1.51 14.28
CA LEU A 24 11.92 -2.18 15.51
C LEU A 24 11.41 -3.61 15.25
N CYS A 25 10.57 -3.79 14.22
CA CYS A 25 10.06 -5.10 13.83
C CYS A 25 11.19 -6.03 13.38
N ARG A 26 12.18 -5.52 12.62
CA ARG A 26 13.34 -6.31 12.18
C ARG A 26 14.21 -6.75 13.36
N GLU A 27 14.55 -5.82 14.26
CA GLU A 27 15.31 -6.15 15.47
C GLU A 27 14.61 -7.23 16.28
N ARG A 28 13.27 -7.13 16.41
CA ARG A 28 12.50 -8.13 17.14
C ARG A 28 12.50 -9.50 16.46
N VAL A 29 12.50 -9.56 15.13
CA VAL A 29 12.66 -10.82 14.38
C VAL A 29 14.03 -11.43 14.65
N GLU A 30 15.10 -10.62 14.61
CA GLU A 30 16.48 -11.06 14.86
C GLU A 30 16.66 -11.61 16.30
N GLU A 31 16.03 -10.99 17.29
CA GLU A 31 16.03 -11.47 18.68
C GLU A 31 15.33 -12.83 18.86
N LEU A 32 14.33 -13.12 18.04
CA LEU A 32 13.58 -14.38 18.12
C LEU A 32 14.34 -15.56 17.49
N GLU A 33 15.24 -15.31 16.55
CA GLU A 33 15.97 -16.33 15.79
C GLU A 33 16.75 -17.35 16.67
N PRO A 34 17.53 -16.94 17.68
CA PRO A 34 18.20 -17.88 18.58
C PRO A 34 17.22 -18.84 19.28
N SER A 35 16.07 -18.31 19.73
CA SER A 35 15.04 -19.10 20.42
C SER A 35 14.37 -20.11 19.48
N ILE A 36 14.08 -19.68 18.24
CA ILE A 36 13.52 -20.56 17.19
C ILE A 36 14.50 -21.69 16.87
N ARG A 37 15.79 -21.36 16.65
CA ARG A 37 16.84 -22.34 16.39
C ARG A 37 16.99 -23.34 17.53
N TYR A 38 16.98 -22.87 18.77
CA TYR A 38 17.06 -23.73 19.95
C TYR A 38 15.88 -24.71 20.03
N CYS A 39 14.65 -24.21 19.82
CA CYS A 39 13.47 -25.07 19.79
C CYS A 39 13.60 -26.14 18.70
N LEU A 40 13.97 -25.76 17.47
CA LEU A 40 14.14 -26.70 16.35
C LEU A 40 15.19 -27.78 16.65
N HIS A 41 16.32 -27.39 17.26
CA HIS A 41 17.35 -28.34 17.67
C HIS A 41 16.85 -29.32 18.73
N LYS A 42 16.20 -28.82 19.80
CA LYS A 42 15.66 -29.66 20.87
C LYS A 42 14.56 -30.61 20.38
N ILE A 43 13.73 -30.18 19.44
CA ILE A 43 12.75 -31.03 18.78
C ILE A 43 13.45 -32.14 17.99
N GLY A 44 14.51 -31.81 17.23
CA GLY A 44 15.28 -32.81 16.47
C GLY A 44 16.03 -33.83 17.33
N GLU A 45 16.45 -33.46 18.54
CA GLU A 45 17.06 -34.38 19.53
C GLU A 45 16.03 -35.30 20.21
N SER A 46 14.76 -34.89 20.24
CA SER A 46 13.69 -35.61 20.89
C SER A 46 12.96 -36.45 19.85
N ASN A 47 12.93 -37.78 19.97
CA ASN A 47 12.05 -38.66 19.16
C ASN A 47 10.54 -38.46 19.47
N LEU A 48 10.14 -37.25 19.89
CA LEU A 48 8.75 -36.85 20.06
C LEU A 48 8.05 -36.96 18.71
N GLN A 49 6.94 -37.70 18.67
CA GLN A 49 6.15 -37.92 17.47
C GLN A 49 5.92 -36.60 16.74
N ALA A 50 6.59 -36.44 15.59
CA ALA A 50 6.58 -35.23 14.79
C ALA A 50 5.15 -34.82 14.37
N SER A 51 4.15 -35.70 14.49
CA SER A 51 2.76 -35.44 14.10
C SER A 51 2.03 -34.38 14.95
N GLU A 52 2.37 -34.21 16.24
CA GLU A 52 1.75 -33.14 17.06
C GLU A 52 2.41 -31.77 16.84
N LEU A 53 3.56 -31.72 16.16
CA LEU A 53 4.37 -30.52 15.99
C LEU A 53 4.52 -30.06 14.53
N LEU A 54 4.13 -30.90 13.56
CA LEU A 54 4.09 -30.58 12.13
C LEU A 54 3.07 -29.48 11.76
N GLN A 55 2.17 -29.10 12.67
CA GLN A 55 1.33 -27.90 12.50
C GLN A 55 2.12 -26.57 12.56
N ILE A 56 3.42 -26.62 12.88
CA ILE A 56 4.30 -25.45 12.95
C ILE A 56 5.00 -25.18 11.60
N GLY A 57 4.89 -26.09 10.63
CA GLY A 57 5.48 -25.97 9.29
C GLY A 57 4.68 -25.12 8.31
N GLU A 58 3.36 -25.05 8.50
CA GLU A 58 2.43 -24.31 7.64
C GLU A 58 1.72 -23.28 8.51
N MET A 59 2.34 -22.12 8.70
CA MET A 59 1.71 -21.02 9.44
C MET A 59 0.74 -20.21 8.57
N GLU A 60 0.03 -20.87 7.65
CA GLU A 60 -1.26 -20.42 7.12
C GLU A 60 -2.34 -20.87 8.11
N GLY A 61 -2.36 -20.21 9.26
CA GLY A 61 -3.38 -20.43 10.28
C GLY A 61 -4.52 -19.44 10.09
N PRO A 62 -5.80 -19.83 10.30
CA PRO A 62 -6.95 -18.92 10.19
C PRO A 62 -6.79 -17.61 10.98
N ALA A 63 -6.01 -17.63 12.08
CA ALA A 63 -5.72 -16.44 12.88
C ALA A 63 -4.73 -15.47 12.22
N LEU A 64 -3.69 -15.96 11.53
CA LEU A 64 -2.75 -15.10 10.79
C LEU A 64 -3.42 -14.52 9.56
N ASP A 65 -4.23 -15.30 8.86
CA ASP A 65 -4.98 -14.83 7.69
C ASP A 65 -6.03 -13.80 8.08
N LEU A 66 -6.76 -14.04 9.18
CA LEU A 66 -7.67 -13.05 9.75
C LEU A 66 -6.93 -11.76 10.14
N PHE A 67 -5.73 -11.88 10.72
CA PHE A 67 -4.91 -10.72 11.05
C PHE A 67 -4.49 -9.93 9.81
N LYS A 68 -3.96 -10.61 8.78
CA LYS A 68 -3.60 -9.99 7.48
C LYS A 68 -4.81 -9.29 6.85
N ALA A 69 -5.96 -9.97 6.79
CA ALA A 69 -7.19 -9.41 6.24
C ALA A 69 -7.67 -8.17 7.03
N LYS A 70 -7.62 -8.21 8.37
CA LYS A 70 -7.95 -7.04 9.20
C LYS A 70 -6.98 -5.89 8.98
N LEU A 71 -5.69 -6.17 8.88
CA LEU A 71 -4.67 -5.16 8.62
C LEU A 71 -4.90 -4.50 7.26
N GLU A 72 -5.15 -5.30 6.22
CA GLU A 72 -5.47 -4.80 4.89
C GLU A 72 -6.75 -3.97 4.88
N ALA A 73 -7.80 -4.40 5.59
CA ALA A 73 -9.05 -3.65 5.73
C ALA A 73 -8.83 -2.28 6.39
N VAL A 74 -8.06 -2.22 7.49
CA VAL A 74 -7.73 -0.95 8.15
C VAL A 74 -6.91 -0.03 7.24
N MET A 75 -5.94 -0.59 6.49
CA MET A 75 -5.16 0.19 5.53
C MET A 75 -6.02 0.71 4.37
N ALA A 76 -6.96 -0.09 3.88
CA ALA A 76 -7.92 0.33 2.86
C ALA A 76 -8.86 1.42 3.39
N GLU A 77 -9.32 1.29 4.63
CA GLU A 77 -10.15 2.29 5.29
C GLU A 77 -9.39 3.61 5.48
N ALA A 78 -8.15 3.57 5.98
CA ALA A 78 -7.30 4.76 6.14
C ALA A 78 -7.09 5.49 4.79
N ARG A 79 -6.79 4.75 3.72
CA ARG A 79 -6.69 5.33 2.36
C ARG A 79 -8.01 5.91 1.89
N SER A 80 -9.13 5.23 2.16
CA SER A 80 -10.46 5.72 1.82
C SER A 80 -10.77 7.03 2.53
N GLN A 81 -10.51 7.13 3.83
CA GLN A 81 -10.69 8.34 4.64
C GLN A 81 -9.81 9.49 4.14
N GLN A 82 -8.54 9.22 3.84
CA GLN A 82 -7.62 10.22 3.29
C GLN A 82 -8.12 10.72 1.93
N SER A 83 -8.59 9.81 1.05
CA SER A 83 -9.14 10.17 -0.26
C SER A 83 -10.45 10.96 -0.17
N ALA A 84 -11.28 10.71 0.84
CA ALA A 84 -12.55 11.39 1.05
C ALA A 84 -12.35 12.88 1.37
N SER A 85 -11.23 13.24 2.01
CA SER A 85 -10.87 14.64 2.29
C SER A 85 -10.39 15.41 1.07
N MET A 86 -9.91 14.72 0.02
CA MET A 86 -9.33 15.33 -1.18
C MET A 86 -10.41 15.68 -2.22
N THR A 87 -11.20 16.72 -1.98
CA THR A 87 -12.29 17.11 -2.90
C THR A 87 -11.80 17.81 -4.17
N GLU A 88 -10.52 18.15 -4.28
CA GLU A 88 -9.99 19.07 -5.29
C GLU A 88 -8.58 18.70 -5.74
N PHE A 89 -8.31 18.86 -7.03
CA PHE A 89 -7.00 18.70 -7.63
C PHE A 89 -6.40 20.06 -7.97
N HIS A 90 -5.14 20.28 -7.55
CA HIS A 90 -4.43 21.52 -7.80
C HIS A 90 -3.32 21.29 -8.83
N TRP A 91 -3.32 22.09 -9.90
CA TRP A 91 -2.31 22.03 -10.94
C TRP A 91 -2.03 23.41 -11.54
N LEU A 92 -0.76 23.83 -11.54
CA LEU A 92 -0.30 25.13 -12.07
C LEU A 92 -1.11 26.35 -11.53
N GLY A 93 -1.49 26.32 -10.26
CA GLY A 93 -2.29 27.39 -9.63
C GLY A 93 -3.79 27.33 -9.92
N HIS A 94 -4.25 26.37 -10.73
CA HIS A 94 -5.67 26.10 -10.98
C HIS A 94 -6.19 24.99 -10.06
N ARG A 95 -7.47 25.09 -9.73
CA ARG A 95 -8.19 24.20 -8.82
C ARG A 95 -9.33 23.53 -9.57
N PHE A 96 -9.32 22.21 -9.60
CA PHE A 96 -10.28 21.38 -10.32
C PHE A 96 -11.08 20.54 -9.32
N PRO A 97 -12.42 20.66 -9.26
CA PRO A 97 -13.23 19.86 -8.35
C PRO A 97 -13.20 18.38 -8.75
N ILE A 98 -13.17 17.47 -7.77
CA ILE A 98 -13.20 16.02 -7.98
C ILE A 98 -14.42 15.41 -7.27
N SER A 99 -15.48 15.20 -8.02
CA SER A 99 -16.72 14.59 -7.51
C SER A 99 -16.62 13.06 -7.36
N ASN A 100 -15.96 12.39 -8.28
CA ASN A 100 -15.84 10.92 -8.29
C ASN A 100 -14.79 10.41 -7.30
N ALA A 101 -15.21 9.52 -6.40
CA ALA A 101 -14.35 8.87 -5.41
C ALA A 101 -13.21 8.05 -6.03
N LYS A 102 -13.47 7.34 -7.14
CA LYS A 102 -12.45 6.53 -7.83
C LYS A 102 -11.35 7.42 -8.41
N THR A 103 -11.73 8.54 -9.00
CA THR A 103 -10.79 9.57 -9.50
C THR A 103 -9.94 10.14 -8.36
N ARG A 104 -10.55 10.44 -7.20
CA ARG A 104 -9.81 10.91 -6.00
C ARG A 104 -8.77 9.89 -5.55
N VAL A 105 -9.16 8.62 -5.39
CA VAL A 105 -8.25 7.55 -4.95
C VAL A 105 -7.08 7.39 -5.91
N ALA A 106 -7.34 7.37 -7.22
CA ALA A 106 -6.30 7.21 -8.23
C ALA A 106 -5.31 8.39 -8.26
N ILE A 107 -5.79 9.63 -8.16
CA ILE A 107 -4.93 10.82 -8.10
C ILE A 107 -4.13 10.84 -6.79
N MET A 108 -4.76 10.54 -5.65
CA MET A 108 -4.08 10.51 -4.34
C MET A 108 -2.94 9.48 -4.34
N LYS A 109 -3.19 8.28 -4.87
CA LYS A 109 -2.18 7.24 -5.03
C LYS A 109 -0.99 7.72 -5.86
N ALA A 110 -1.23 8.43 -6.97
CA ALA A 110 -0.16 8.98 -7.79
C ALA A 110 0.65 10.03 -7.01
N GLN A 111 0.00 10.92 -6.25
CA GLN A 111 0.67 11.94 -5.43
C GLN A 111 1.49 11.34 -4.28
N GLU A 112 1.03 10.25 -3.67
CA GLU A 112 1.81 9.53 -2.65
C GLU A 112 3.10 8.96 -3.25
N LEU A 113 2.99 8.29 -4.41
CA LEU A 113 4.15 7.75 -5.12
C LEU A 113 5.11 8.84 -5.60
N GLU A 114 4.60 10.03 -5.96
CA GLU A 114 5.43 11.20 -6.28
C GLU A 114 6.23 11.67 -5.05
N LYS A 115 5.67 11.62 -3.84
CA LYS A 115 6.38 11.96 -2.62
C LYS A 115 7.52 10.98 -2.34
N ASP A 116 7.31 9.69 -2.61
CA ASP A 116 8.37 8.68 -2.47
C ASP A 116 9.57 8.95 -3.38
N LEU A 117 9.36 9.59 -4.53
CA LEU A 117 10.42 10.00 -5.47
C LEU A 117 11.14 11.31 -5.11
N HIS A 118 10.56 12.15 -4.25
CA HIS A 118 11.12 13.47 -3.88
C HIS A 118 11.46 13.58 -2.39
N GLY A 119 11.20 12.53 -1.60
CA GLY A 119 11.51 12.51 -0.18
C GLY A 119 13.01 12.44 0.11
N PRO A 120 13.42 12.60 1.38
CA PRO A 120 14.84 12.59 1.79
C PRO A 120 15.58 11.28 1.46
N ALA A 121 14.86 10.19 1.17
CA ALA A 121 15.42 8.92 0.72
C ALA A 121 15.57 8.80 -0.81
N ALA A 122 15.07 9.77 -1.58
CA ALA A 122 15.00 9.70 -3.04
C ALA A 122 16.35 9.53 -3.74
N ASP A 123 17.39 10.18 -3.21
CA ASP A 123 18.74 10.14 -3.78
C ASP A 123 19.45 8.80 -3.53
N SER A 124 18.96 8.01 -2.56
CA SER A 124 19.46 6.68 -2.23
C SER A 124 18.73 5.54 -2.96
N LEU A 125 17.67 5.85 -3.71
CA LEU A 125 16.88 4.84 -4.40
C LEU A 125 17.62 4.28 -5.62
N PRO A 126 17.79 2.95 -5.73
CA PRO A 126 18.27 2.30 -6.95
C PRO A 126 17.44 2.69 -8.17
N ALA A 127 18.08 2.80 -9.33
CA ALA A 127 17.44 3.23 -10.58
C ALA A 127 16.25 2.33 -10.95
N GLU A 128 16.36 1.02 -10.74
CA GLU A 128 15.29 0.05 -11.02
C GLU A 128 14.05 0.30 -10.15
N LYS A 129 14.25 0.67 -8.87
CA LYS A 129 13.15 1.00 -7.97
C LYS A 129 12.48 2.31 -8.38
N ARG A 130 13.25 3.31 -8.82
CA ARG A 130 12.70 4.59 -9.30
C ARG A 130 11.85 4.37 -10.56
N LEU A 131 12.33 3.58 -11.52
CA LEU A 131 11.56 3.20 -12.71
C LEU A 131 10.24 2.51 -12.35
N ALA A 132 10.28 1.54 -11.44
CA ALA A 132 9.06 0.87 -10.98
C ALA A 132 8.06 1.81 -10.29
N ILE A 133 8.54 2.87 -9.62
CA ILE A 133 7.65 3.90 -9.04
C ILE A 133 7.04 4.77 -10.15
N PHE A 134 7.82 5.18 -11.16
CA PHE A 134 7.29 5.91 -12.32
C PHE A 134 6.19 5.12 -13.03
N ASP A 135 6.38 3.82 -13.30
CA ASP A 135 5.36 2.97 -13.92
C ASP A 135 4.05 2.92 -13.11
N LYS A 136 4.17 2.90 -11.77
CA LYS A 136 3.02 2.94 -10.87
C LYS A 136 2.32 4.29 -10.89
N ILE A 137 3.06 5.41 -10.97
CA ILE A 137 2.49 6.76 -11.13
C ILE A 137 1.73 6.85 -12.45
N PHE A 138 2.34 6.41 -13.56
CA PHE A 138 1.70 6.36 -14.88
C PHE A 138 0.41 5.56 -14.85
N THR A 139 0.44 4.38 -14.22
CA THR A 139 -0.75 3.52 -14.09
C THR A 139 -1.85 4.21 -13.29
N ALA A 140 -1.51 4.87 -12.19
CA ALA A 140 -2.48 5.56 -11.34
C ALA A 140 -3.13 6.77 -12.04
N TYR A 141 -2.35 7.61 -12.74
CA TYR A 141 -2.93 8.71 -13.52
C TYR A 141 -3.72 8.22 -14.73
N HIS A 142 -3.33 7.10 -15.34
CA HIS A 142 -4.11 6.48 -16.40
C HIS A 142 -5.47 6.00 -15.89
N GLU A 143 -5.50 5.35 -14.72
CA GLU A 143 -6.75 4.93 -14.05
C GLU A 143 -7.65 6.14 -13.75
N ALA A 144 -7.08 7.23 -13.20
CA ALA A 144 -7.81 8.47 -12.94
C ALA A 144 -8.47 9.02 -14.22
N ARG A 145 -7.73 9.06 -15.33
CA ARG A 145 -8.26 9.52 -16.63
C ARG A 145 -9.36 8.61 -17.17
N SER A 146 -9.23 7.31 -17.01
CA SER A 146 -10.30 6.36 -17.39
C SER A 146 -11.58 6.62 -16.60
N CYS A 147 -11.48 6.90 -15.29
CA CYS A 147 -12.64 7.29 -14.49
C CYS A 147 -13.25 8.62 -14.94
N ILE A 148 -12.43 9.66 -15.15
CA ILE A 148 -12.91 10.98 -15.62
C ILE A 148 -13.63 10.87 -16.96
N ARG A 149 -13.11 10.07 -17.90
CA ARG A 149 -13.77 9.85 -19.20
C ARG A 149 -15.08 9.10 -19.08
N SER A 150 -15.15 8.10 -18.20
CA SER A 150 -16.40 7.41 -17.90
C SER A 150 -17.44 8.40 -17.37
N ASP A 151 -17.05 9.29 -16.45
CA ASP A 151 -17.93 10.32 -15.92
C ASP A 151 -18.37 11.32 -16.99
N LEU A 152 -17.47 11.69 -17.91
CA LEU A 152 -17.79 12.58 -19.02
C LEU A 152 -18.86 11.99 -19.94
N VAL A 153 -18.79 10.67 -20.20
CA VAL A 153 -19.83 9.95 -20.96
C VAL A 153 -21.16 9.92 -20.19
N SER A 154 -21.10 9.77 -18.86
CA SER A 154 -22.29 9.73 -18.00
C SER A 154 -22.89 11.11 -17.67
N ALA A 155 -22.18 12.21 -17.89
CA ALA A 155 -22.58 13.57 -17.50
C ALA A 155 -23.78 14.15 -18.29
N GLY A 156 -24.22 13.50 -19.37
CA GLY A 156 -25.43 13.92 -20.12
C GLY A 156 -25.29 15.32 -20.73
N ASN A 157 -26.19 16.24 -20.39
CA ASN A 157 -26.21 17.64 -20.88
C ASN A 157 -25.79 18.69 -19.83
N ALA A 158 -25.20 18.28 -18.71
CA ALA A 158 -24.70 19.21 -17.70
C ALA A 158 -23.39 19.87 -18.17
N GLU A 159 -23.50 20.98 -18.91
CA GLU A 159 -22.34 21.65 -19.53
C GLU A 159 -21.29 22.11 -18.51
N ASN A 160 -21.70 22.61 -17.33
CA ASN A 160 -20.78 22.97 -16.25
C ASN A 160 -19.95 21.77 -15.74
N VAL A 161 -20.59 20.62 -15.57
CA VAL A 161 -19.93 19.38 -15.12
C VAL A 161 -18.96 18.87 -16.19
N LYS A 162 -19.33 18.99 -17.48
CA LYS A 162 -18.43 18.63 -18.58
C LYS A 162 -17.21 19.52 -18.65
N ASP A 163 -17.37 20.83 -18.46
CA ASP A 163 -16.26 21.78 -18.48
C ASP A 163 -15.26 21.47 -17.35
N ASP A 164 -15.76 21.20 -16.14
CA ASP A 164 -14.94 20.80 -14.99
C ASP A 164 -14.19 19.49 -15.27
N LEU A 165 -14.87 18.46 -15.77
CA LEU A 165 -14.27 17.16 -16.10
C LEU A 165 -13.25 17.25 -17.24
N ASN A 166 -13.52 18.07 -18.27
CA ASN A 166 -12.57 18.33 -19.35
C ASN A 166 -11.34 19.09 -18.87
N GLY A 167 -11.52 20.07 -17.97
CA GLY A 167 -10.42 20.77 -17.30
C GLY A 167 -9.55 19.80 -16.49
N LEU A 168 -10.19 18.94 -15.71
CA LEU A 168 -9.53 17.92 -14.91
C LEU A 168 -8.77 16.88 -15.77
N ASP A 169 -9.36 16.34 -16.84
CA ASP A 169 -8.66 15.40 -17.75
C ASP A 169 -7.42 16.05 -18.38
N LYS A 170 -7.53 17.31 -18.83
CA LYS A 170 -6.38 18.06 -19.38
C LYS A 170 -5.29 18.22 -18.33
N ALA A 171 -5.63 18.62 -17.11
CA ALA A 171 -4.67 18.82 -16.03
C ALA A 171 -3.96 17.52 -15.65
N VAL A 172 -4.71 16.43 -15.46
CA VAL A 172 -4.16 15.10 -15.15
C VAL A 172 -3.28 14.58 -16.29
N ARG A 173 -3.69 14.79 -17.55
CA ARG A 173 -2.89 14.41 -18.72
C ARG A 173 -1.56 15.15 -18.80
N ILE A 174 -1.56 16.45 -18.53
CA ILE A 174 -0.35 17.28 -18.57
C ILE A 174 0.58 16.90 -17.41
N LYS A 175 0.05 16.66 -16.21
CA LYS A 175 0.87 16.25 -15.06
C LYS A 175 1.57 14.91 -15.26
N ASN A 176 0.99 14.02 -16.06
CA ASN A 176 1.53 12.71 -16.37
C ASN A 176 2.60 12.73 -17.49
N HIS A 177 3.01 13.88 -18.03
CA HIS A 177 4.06 14.03 -19.03
C HIS A 177 5.14 15.01 -18.55
#